data_AF-A0A8T4WYN6-F1
#
_entry.id   AF-A0A8T4WYN6-F1
#
_cell.length_a   1.000
_cell.length_b   1.000
_cell.length_c   1.000
_cell.angle_alpha   90.00
_cell.angle_beta   90.00
_cell.angle_gamma   90.00
#
_symmetry.space_group_name_H-M   'P 1'
#
loop_
_entity.id
_entity.type
_entity.pdbx_description
1 polymer ?
#
loop_
_entity_poly.entity_id
_entity_poly.type
_entity_poly.pdbx_seq_one_letter_code
_entity_poly.pdbx_strand_id
1 'polypeptide(L)'
;MELECKSCGYEWDYQGESDYYATCPNCHYKVKVNAEAEVVSPEVEISRFDEEENRFVKELASCEGEEDLKEVCKKYDQEEFNSIKKRIKEKANKIREDLRRYERVEDTLESVNWEYPDL
;
A
#
# COMPACT_ATOMS: atom_id res chain seq x y z
N MET A 1 -15.52 3.00 -19.00
CA MET A 1 -14.86 2.52 -17.76
C MET A 1 -15.85 2.72 -16.63
N GLU A 2 -16.25 1.66 -15.91
CA GLU A 2 -17.23 1.82 -14.84
C GLU A 2 -16.59 2.47 -13.60
N LEU A 3 -17.22 3.54 -13.11
CA LEU A 3 -16.83 4.25 -11.89
C LEU A 3 -17.96 4.23 -10.88
N GLU A 4 -17.61 4.08 -9.61
CA GLU A 4 -18.52 4.15 -8.48
C GLU A 4 -18.21 5.39 -7.61
N CYS A 5 -19.25 6.13 -7.24
CA CYS A 5 -19.10 7.26 -6.34
C CYS A 5 -19.06 6.82 -4.88
N LYS A 6 -17.90 6.92 -4.24
CA LYS A 6 -17.73 6.66 -2.78
C LYS A 6 -18.56 7.55 -1.85
N SER A 7 -19.15 8.63 -2.36
CA SER A 7 -19.97 9.54 -1.56
C SER A 7 -21.46 9.15 -1.57
N CYS A 8 -21.98 8.65 -2.69
CA CYS A 8 -23.41 8.37 -2.85
C CYS A 8 -23.74 6.98 -3.44
N GLY A 9 -22.75 6.17 -3.75
CA GLY A 9 -22.90 4.83 -4.35
C GLY A 9 -23.35 4.82 -5.81
N TYR A 10 -23.44 5.97 -6.48
CA TYR A 10 -23.86 6.01 -7.89
C TYR A 10 -22.78 5.45 -8.82
N GLU A 11 -23.16 4.49 -9.65
CA GLU A 11 -22.32 3.86 -10.66
C GLU A 11 -22.61 4.41 -12.05
N TRP A 12 -21.56 4.63 -12.85
CA TRP A 12 -21.73 5.06 -14.24
C TRP A 12 -20.57 4.64 -15.14
N ASP A 13 -20.87 4.47 -16.43
CA ASP A 13 -19.83 4.29 -17.45
C ASP A 13 -19.18 5.65 -17.77
N TYR A 14 -17.93 5.82 -17.34
CA TYR A 14 -17.14 7.00 -17.61
C TYR A 14 -16.68 7.05 -19.06
N GLN A 15 -17.07 8.13 -19.75
CA GLN A 15 -16.73 8.44 -21.14
C GLN A 15 -15.88 9.72 -21.28
N GLY A 16 -15.31 10.23 -20.19
CA GLY A 16 -14.48 11.43 -20.24
C GLY A 16 -13.02 11.14 -20.60
N GLU A 17 -12.28 12.17 -20.97
CA GLU A 17 -10.86 12.08 -21.36
C GLU A 17 -9.88 12.24 -20.18
N SER A 18 -10.35 12.44 -18.95
CA SER A 18 -9.47 12.66 -17.80
C SER A 18 -9.03 11.34 -17.19
N ASP A 19 -7.72 11.12 -17.16
CA ASP A 19 -7.14 9.92 -16.51
C ASP A 19 -7.12 10.00 -14.98
N TYR A 20 -7.36 11.18 -14.41
CA TYR A 20 -7.14 11.44 -12.98
C TYR A 20 -8.42 11.46 -12.19
N TYR A 21 -9.39 12.30 -12.60
CA TYR A 21 -10.60 12.54 -11.83
C TYR A 21 -11.83 12.66 -12.73
N ALA A 22 -12.91 12.02 -12.30
CA ALA A 22 -14.25 12.18 -12.82
C ALA A 22 -15.12 12.88 -11.77
N THR A 23 -16.12 13.62 -12.22
CA THR A 23 -17.14 14.20 -11.33
C THR A 23 -18.36 13.30 -11.36
N CYS A 24 -18.81 12.84 -10.19
CA CYS A 24 -20.03 12.06 -10.08
C CYS A 24 -21.22 12.89 -10.63
N PRO A 25 -22.00 12.36 -11.58
CA PRO A 25 -23.13 13.08 -12.16
C PRO A 25 -24.31 13.24 -11.19
N ASN A 26 -24.37 12.44 -10.13
CA ASN A 26 -25.47 12.47 -9.15
C ASN A 26 -25.23 13.49 -8.02
N CYS A 27 -24.02 13.50 -7.42
CA CYS A 27 -23.72 14.34 -6.24
C CYS A 27 -22.57 15.33 -6.43
N HIS A 28 -21.99 15.39 -7.64
CA HIS A 28 -20.84 16.24 -7.98
C HIS A 28 -19.55 16.00 -7.17
N TYR A 29 -19.47 14.88 -6.45
CA TYR A 29 -18.25 14.46 -5.77
C TYR A 29 -17.17 14.03 -6.77
N LYS A 30 -15.89 14.33 -6.48
CA LYS A 30 -14.76 13.96 -7.34
C LYS A 30 -14.30 12.53 -7.06
N VAL A 31 -14.31 11.69 -8.08
CA VAL A 31 -13.89 10.27 -8.05
C VAL A 31 -12.59 10.12 -8.84
N LYS A 32 -11.66 9.28 -8.37
CA LYS A 32 -10.41 9.00 -9.09
C LYS A 32 -10.67 7.96 -10.19
N VAL A 33 -10.24 8.23 -11.42
CA VAL A 33 -10.52 7.39 -12.60
C VAL A 33 -9.55 6.21 -12.67
N ASN A 34 -8.25 6.48 -12.61
CA ASN A 34 -7.25 5.42 -12.54
C ASN A 34 -6.88 5.11 -11.09
N ALA A 35 -7.82 4.52 -10.35
CA ALA A 35 -7.49 3.79 -9.14
C ALA A 35 -7.13 2.36 -9.54
N GLU A 36 -6.06 2.19 -10.32
CA GLU A 36 -5.39 0.89 -10.38
C GLU A 36 -5.22 0.44 -8.94
N ALA A 37 -6.02 -0.54 -8.57
CA ALA A 37 -5.78 -1.35 -7.43
C ALA A 37 -4.45 -2.04 -7.73
N GLU A 38 -3.35 -1.37 -7.38
CA GLU A 38 -2.14 -2.07 -7.00
C GLU A 38 -2.54 -2.90 -5.78
N VAL A 39 -3.19 -4.05 -6.02
CA VAL A 39 -3.24 -5.14 -5.07
C VAL A 39 -1.83 -5.73 -5.11
N VAL A 40 -0.88 -5.00 -4.52
CA VAL A 40 0.44 -5.54 -4.30
C VAL A 40 0.23 -6.57 -3.22
N SER A 41 0.28 -7.87 -3.57
CA SER A 41 0.40 -8.90 -2.53
C SER A 41 1.53 -8.47 -1.60
N PRO A 42 1.38 -8.54 -0.27
CA PRO A 42 2.44 -8.21 0.68
C PRO A 42 3.78 -8.88 0.34
N GLU A 43 3.72 -10.07 -0.29
CA GLU A 43 4.86 -10.85 -0.76
C GLU A 43 5.65 -10.14 -1.88
N VAL A 44 4.97 -9.34 -2.73
CA VAL A 44 5.59 -8.60 -3.83
C VAL A 44 6.30 -7.34 -3.31
N GLU A 45 5.83 -6.69 -2.24
CA GLU A 45 6.57 -5.56 -1.64
C GLU A 45 7.82 -6.00 -0.86
N ILE A 46 7.81 -7.19 -0.26
CA ILE A 46 9.00 -7.76 0.40
C ILE A 46 10.13 -8.03 -0.62
N SER A 47 9.79 -8.38 -1.87
CA SER A 47 10.78 -8.55 -2.96
C SER A 47 11.44 -7.25 -3.45
N ARG A 48 10.96 -6.08 -3.02
CA ARG A 48 11.48 -4.76 -3.41
C ARG A 48 12.55 -4.20 -2.46
N PHE A 49 12.89 -4.91 -1.39
CA PHE A 49 14.12 -4.60 -0.65
C PHE A 49 15.31 -4.98 -1.54
N ASP A 50 16.15 -4.01 -1.88
CA ASP A 50 17.40 -4.32 -2.59
C ASP A 50 18.29 -5.22 -1.71
N GLU A 51 19.30 -5.87 -2.32
CA GLU A 51 20.17 -6.81 -1.58
C GLU A 51 20.85 -6.16 -0.38
N GLU A 52 21.05 -4.85 -0.43
CA GLU A 52 21.70 -4.03 0.59
C GLU A 52 20.76 -3.73 1.78
N GLU A 53 19.52 -3.30 1.51
CA GLU A 53 18.49 -3.17 2.54
C GLU A 53 18.20 -4.51 3.23
N ASN A 54 18.13 -5.60 2.45
CA ASN A 54 17.92 -6.94 2.99
C ASN A 54 19.09 -7.42 3.86
N ARG A 55 20.33 -7.11 3.48
CA ARG A 55 21.52 -7.41 4.28
C ARG A 55 21.50 -6.65 5.60
N PHE A 56 21.22 -5.35 5.55
CA PHE A 56 21.16 -4.50 6.72
C PHE A 56 20.07 -4.93 7.70
N VAL A 57 18.87 -5.24 7.21
CA VAL A 57 17.76 -5.73 8.05
C VAL A 57 18.10 -7.09 8.66
N LYS A 58 18.74 -8.00 7.92
CA LYS A 58 19.20 -9.30 8.47
C LYS A 58 20.26 -9.14 9.55
N GLU A 59 21.25 -8.27 9.35
CA GLU A 59 22.26 -7.99 10.38
C GLU A 59 21.62 -7.39 11.64
N LEU A 60 20.70 -6.43 11.50
CA LEU A 60 19.97 -5.87 12.64
C LEU A 60 19.10 -6.91 13.37
N ALA A 61 18.44 -7.80 12.62
CA ALA A 61 17.60 -8.85 13.20
C ALA A 61 18.39 -9.91 13.96
N SER A 62 19.69 -10.05 13.69
CA SER A 62 20.59 -10.96 14.38
C SER A 62 21.22 -10.39 15.66
N CYS A 63 21.05 -9.09 15.93
CA CYS A 63 21.58 -8.46 17.12
C CYS A 63 20.75 -8.85 18.35
N GLU A 64 21.41 -9.35 19.40
CA GLU A 64 20.77 -9.70 20.67
C GLU A 64 20.94 -8.59 21.73
N GLY A 65 21.81 -7.61 21.49
CA GLY A 65 22.07 -6.49 22.42
C GLY A 65 22.44 -5.15 21.77
N GLU A 66 22.51 -4.10 22.60
CA GLU A 66 22.83 -2.73 22.17
C GLU A 66 24.26 -2.57 21.62
N GLU A 67 25.21 -3.39 22.07
CA GLU A 67 26.59 -3.36 21.59
C GLU A 67 26.71 -3.92 20.16
N ASP A 68 26.01 -5.00 19.86
CA ASP A 68 25.92 -5.57 18.51
C ASP A 68 25.33 -4.57 17.51
N LEU A 69 24.28 -3.86 17.93
CA LEU A 69 23.68 -2.78 17.15
C LEU A 69 24.67 -1.65 16.86
N LYS A 70 25.49 -1.26 17.85
CA LYS A 70 26.53 -0.23 17.66
C LYS A 70 27.62 -0.70 16.71
N GLU A 71 28.01 -1.98 16.74
CA GLU A 71 28.98 -2.53 15.80
C GLU A 71 28.46 -2.55 14.37
N VAL A 72 27.22 -2.99 14.15
CA VAL A 72 26.57 -2.94 12.83
C VAL A 72 26.48 -1.49 12.35
N CYS A 73 26.08 -0.54 13.21
CA CYS A 73 26.02 0.88 12.85
C CYS A 73 27.39 1.48 12.49
N LYS A 74 28.52 0.95 13.00
CA LYS A 74 29.87 1.42 12.64
C LYS A 74 30.31 1.00 11.24
N LYS A 75 29.69 -0.04 10.66
CA LYS A 75 30.04 -0.55 9.33
C LYS A 75 29.50 0.32 8.20
N TYR A 76 28.49 1.13 8.48
CA TYR A 76 27.84 2.02 7.53
C TYR A 76 28.20 3.47 7.87
N ASP A 77 28.42 4.31 6.87
CA ASP A 77 28.53 5.73 7.17
C ASP A 77 27.18 6.29 7.65
N GLN A 78 27.24 7.42 8.35
CA GLN A 78 26.06 7.99 9.01
C GLN A 78 24.98 8.43 8.00
N GLU A 79 25.37 8.86 6.80
CA GLU A 79 24.45 9.26 5.73
C GLU A 79 23.79 8.04 5.08
N GLU A 80 24.56 6.99 4.77
CA GLU A 80 24.03 5.70 4.29
C GLU A 80 23.05 5.09 5.29
N PHE A 81 23.42 5.01 6.57
CA PHE A 81 22.56 4.48 7.62
C PHE A 81 21.23 5.24 7.71
N ASN A 82 21.29 6.58 7.68
CA ASN A 82 20.09 7.42 7.75
C ASN A 82 19.21 7.27 6.49
N SER A 83 19.83 7.14 5.33
CA SER A 83 19.14 6.88 4.05
C SER A 83 18.42 5.53 4.08
N ILE A 84 19.10 4.45 4.46
CA ILE A 84 18.51 3.11 4.59
C ILE A 84 17.38 3.10 5.62
N LYS A 85 17.60 3.71 6.79
CA LYS A 85 16.57 3.84 7.84
C LYS A 85 15.34 4.60 7.36
N LYS A 86 15.51 5.64 6.55
CA LYS A 86 14.40 6.41 5.96
C LYS A 86 13.60 5.54 4.99
N ARG A 87 14.27 4.85 4.07
CA ARG A 87 13.63 3.96 3.08
C ARG A 87 12.83 2.84 3.76
N ILE A 88 13.41 2.20 4.78
CA ILE A 88 12.73 1.16 5.57
C ILE A 88 11.46 1.71 6.24
N LYS A 89 11.53 2.91 6.85
CA LYS A 89 10.37 3.55 7.48
C LYS A 89 9.26 3.89 6.48
N GLU A 90 9.62 4.42 5.31
CA GLU A 90 8.66 4.76 4.26
C GLU A 90 7.93 3.50 3.75
N LYS A 91 8.68 2.42 3.49
CA LYS A 91 8.11 1.12 3.11
C LYS A 91 7.20 0.54 4.19
N ALA A 92 7.62 0.56 5.45
CA ALA A 92 6.80 0.06 6.56
C ALA A 92 5.49 0.84 6.74
N ASN A 93 5.51 2.15 6.47
CA ASN A 93 4.29 2.95 6.47
C ASN A 93 3.36 2.60 5.31
N LYS A 94 3.91 2.39 4.10
CA LYS A 94 3.13 1.97 2.94
C LYS A 94 2.42 0.62 3.18
N ILE A 95 3.16 -0.38 3.66
CA ILE A 95 2.60 -1.69 4.04
C ILE A 95 1.46 -1.53 5.05
N ARG A 96 1.63 -0.66 6.06
CA ARG A 96 0.58 -0.40 7.06
C ARG A 96 -0.67 0.23 6.44
N GLU A 97 -0.51 1.14 5.47
CA GLU A 97 -1.64 1.75 4.76
C GLU A 97 -2.37 0.74 3.86
N ASP A 98 -1.62 -0.12 3.19
CA ASP A 98 -2.16 -1.18 2.33
C ASP A 98 -2.89 -2.25 3.15
N LEU A 99 -2.36 -2.67 4.30
CA LEU A 99 -3.07 -3.56 5.24
C LEU A 99 -4.41 -2.96 5.69
N ARG A 100 -4.43 -1.67 6.07
CA ARG A 100 -5.68 -0.98 6.43
C ARG A 100 -6.66 -0.90 5.25
N ARG A 101 -6.15 -0.85 4.02
CA ARG A 101 -7.00 -0.86 2.82
C ARG A 101 -7.59 -2.24 2.61
N TYR A 102 -6.80 -3.29 2.81
CA TYR A 102 -7.24 -4.68 2.72
C TYR A 102 -8.32 -5.00 3.75
N GLU A 103 -8.10 -4.67 5.03
CA GLU A 103 -9.08 -4.87 6.12
C GLU A 103 -10.44 -4.23 5.76
N ARG A 104 -10.45 -3.01 5.22
CA ARG A 104 -11.69 -2.36 4.77
C ARG A 104 -12.39 -3.11 3.64
N VAL A 105 -11.63 -3.69 2.70
CA VAL A 105 -12.21 -4.49 1.61
C VAL A 105 -12.79 -5.78 2.17
N GLU A 106 -12.08 -6.44 3.07
CA GLU A 106 -12.55 -7.65 3.75
C GLU A 106 -13.86 -7.39 4.52
N ASP A 107 -13.91 -6.35 5.35
CA ASP A 107 -15.13 -5.90 6.05
C ASP A 107 -16.29 -5.65 5.06
N THR A 108 -15.99 -5.06 3.90
CA THR A 108 -17.00 -4.80 2.86
C THR A 108 -17.49 -6.11 2.25
N LEU A 109 -16.60 -7.03 1.90
CA LEU A 109 -16.95 -8.34 1.34
C LEU A 109 -17.80 -9.18 2.30
N GLU A 110 -17.52 -9.10 3.61
CA GLU A 110 -18.33 -9.74 4.67
C GLU A 110 -19.71 -9.09 4.83
N SER A 111 -19.81 -7.77 4.59
CA SER A 111 -21.07 -7.03 4.70
C SER A 111 -21.99 -7.21 3.48
N VAL A 112 -21.46 -7.65 2.34
CA VAL A 112 -22.23 -7.90 1.12
C VAL A 112 -22.91 -9.27 1.23
N ASN A 113 -24.25 -9.27 1.20
CA ASN A 113 -25.01 -10.51 1.11
C ASN A 113 -24.95 -11.04 -0.33
N TRP A 114 -24.09 -12.02 -0.57
CA TRP A 114 -23.91 -12.65 -1.89
C TRP A 114 -25.10 -13.55 -2.20
N GLU A 115 -26.15 -13.00 -2.81
CA GLU A 115 -27.15 -13.82 -3.49
C GLU A 115 -26.52 -14.35 -4.78
N TYR A 116 -26.04 -15.60 -4.75
CA TYR A 116 -25.63 -16.30 -5.95
C TYR A 116 -26.86 -16.44 -6.86
N PRO A 117 -26.83 -15.95 -8.12
CA PRO A 117 -27.94 -16.19 -9.03
C PRO A 117 -28.05 -17.70 -9.27
N ASP A 118 -29.20 -18.26 -8.89
CA ASP A 118 -29.52 -19.68 -9.07
C ASP A 118 -29.34 -20.07 -10.55
N LEU A 119 -28.44 -21.02 -10.78
CA LEU A 119 -28.19 -21.65 -12.10
C LEU A 119 -29.31 -22.64 -12.47
#